data_AF-A0A1F7NJJ2-F1
#
_entry.id   AF-A0A1F7NJJ2-F1
#
_cell.length_a   1.000
_cell.length_b   1.000
_cell.length_c   1.000
_cell.angle_alpha   90.00
_cell.angle_beta   90.00
_cell.angle_gamma   90.00
#
_symmetry.space_group_name_H-M   'P 1'
#
loop_
_entity.id
_entity.type
_entity.pdbx_description
1 polymer ?
#
loop_
_entity_poly.entity_id
_entity_poly.type
_entity_poly.pdbx_seq_one_letter_code
_entity_poly.pdbx_strand_id
1 'polypeptide(L)'
;MIDVEHRVAALYNMVNVPTGVWIDEGGRIVRPNEVAFVDNRWIEYTKTDMTRYVAGLRDWVARGAESAFALGKGEVRRRLSLPTAAHALAAANFRLGQYLHAQGHREDAIPYFKRAQALRPESWCYKRQAWALSDAEKYYGTNFKKEVEALAGKPYYAPLDLPGETT
;
A
#
# COMPACT_ATOMS: atom_id res chain seq x y z
N MET A 1 -13.87 -5.43 -9.24
CA MET A 1 -12.72 -4.93 -10.04
C MET A 1 -11.45 -5.49 -9.42
N ILE A 2 -10.49 -5.95 -10.23
CA ILE A 2 -9.19 -6.49 -9.76
C ILE A 2 -8.08 -5.64 -10.39
N ASP A 3 -7.14 -5.14 -9.59
CA ASP A 3 -6.00 -4.35 -10.08
C ASP A 3 -4.85 -5.25 -10.53
N VAL A 4 -4.95 -5.79 -11.75
CA VAL A 4 -3.97 -6.76 -12.27
C VAL A 4 -2.60 -6.12 -12.55
N GLU A 5 -2.56 -4.83 -12.90
CA GLU A 5 -1.37 -4.12 -13.39
C GLU A 5 -0.86 -3.02 -12.43
N HIS A 6 -1.28 -3.06 -11.16
CA HIS A 6 -0.95 -2.04 -10.15
C HIS A 6 -1.31 -0.61 -10.56
N ARG A 7 -2.37 -0.42 -11.36
CA ARG A 7 -2.81 0.94 -11.78
C ARG A 7 -3.42 1.69 -10.60
N VAL A 8 -4.25 1.03 -9.79
CA VAL A 8 -4.81 1.63 -8.57
C VAL A 8 -3.70 1.91 -7.58
N ALA A 9 -2.80 0.96 -7.37
CA ALA A 9 -1.67 1.15 -6.47
C ALA A 9 -0.76 2.31 -6.91
N ALA A 10 -0.50 2.48 -8.21
CA ALA A 10 0.27 3.60 -8.73
C ALA A 10 -0.45 4.95 -8.56
N LEU A 11 -1.76 5.02 -8.89
CA LEU A 11 -2.55 6.25 -8.81
C LEU A 11 -2.67 6.80 -7.38
N TYR A 12 -2.83 5.91 -6.41
CA TYR A 12 -2.99 6.27 -4.99
C TYR A 12 -1.72 6.06 -4.16
N ASN A 13 -0.58 5.87 -4.82
CA ASN A 13 0.72 5.62 -4.20
C ASN A 13 0.70 4.51 -3.12
N MET A 14 -0.13 3.47 -3.30
CA MET A 14 -0.23 2.35 -2.38
C MET A 14 1.05 1.52 -2.43
N VAL A 15 1.62 1.25 -1.26
CA VAL A 15 2.83 0.44 -1.10
C VAL A 15 2.54 -0.93 -0.51
N ASN A 16 1.41 -1.09 0.19
CA ASN A 16 1.03 -2.30 0.89
C ASN A 16 -0.50 -2.47 0.85
N VAL A 17 -0.98 -3.68 1.12
CA VAL A 17 -2.42 -4.02 1.21
C VAL A 17 -2.66 -5.02 2.34
N PRO A 18 -3.78 -4.93 3.07
CA PRO A 18 -4.95 -4.04 2.88
C PRO A 18 -4.73 -2.55 3.21
N THR A 19 -5.24 -1.68 2.33
CA THR A 19 -5.17 -0.22 2.44
C THR A 19 -6.44 0.41 1.84
N GLY A 20 -6.87 1.55 2.39
CA GLY A 20 -8.04 2.30 1.94
C GLY A 20 -7.71 3.77 1.69
N VAL A 21 -8.47 4.41 0.81
CA VAL A 21 -8.46 5.86 0.52
C VAL A 21 -9.88 6.35 0.65
N TRP A 22 -10.13 7.43 1.38
CA TRP A 22 -11.48 8.00 1.52
C TRP A 22 -11.64 9.15 0.53
N ILE A 23 -12.67 9.06 -0.32
CA ILE A 23 -12.95 10.01 -1.40
C ILE A 23 -14.38 10.50 -1.24
N ASP A 24 -14.55 11.81 -1.07
CA ASP A 24 -15.89 12.41 -0.97
C ASP A 24 -16.68 12.36 -2.29
N GLU A 25 -17.96 12.70 -2.25
CA GLU A 25 -18.84 12.71 -3.43
C GLU A 25 -18.39 13.71 -4.51
N GLY A 26 -17.58 14.69 -4.14
CA GLY A 26 -16.94 15.64 -5.05
C GLY A 26 -15.65 15.11 -5.67
N GLY A 27 -15.27 13.85 -5.44
CA GLY A 27 -14.07 13.22 -5.96
C GLY A 27 -12.78 13.65 -5.27
N ARG A 28 -12.84 14.21 -4.05
CA ARG A 28 -11.65 14.68 -3.31
C ARG A 28 -11.24 13.67 -2.27
N ILE A 29 -9.94 13.41 -2.21
CA ILE A 29 -9.34 12.62 -1.13
C ILE A 29 -9.49 13.40 0.18
N VAL A 30 -10.16 12.79 1.16
CA VAL A 30 -10.29 13.30 2.53
C VAL A 30 -9.49 12.49 3.54
N ARG A 31 -9.04 11.28 3.16
CA ARG A 31 -7.97 10.53 3.83
C ARG A 31 -7.13 9.81 2.77
N PRO A 32 -5.81 10.01 2.70
CA PRO A 32 -4.93 9.37 1.72
C PRO A 32 -4.85 7.86 1.95
N ASN A 33 -3.95 7.16 1.27
CA ASN A 33 -3.83 5.71 1.41
C ASN A 33 -3.31 5.33 2.81
N GLU A 34 -4.14 4.67 3.61
CA GLU A 34 -3.83 4.25 4.98
C GLU A 34 -4.18 2.77 5.17
N VAL A 35 -3.56 2.11 6.16
CA VAL A 35 -3.91 0.72 6.50
C VAL A 35 -5.40 0.60 6.84
N ALA A 36 -6.08 -0.40 6.28
CA ALA A 36 -7.53 -0.53 6.41
C ALA A 36 -7.95 -1.99 6.60
N PHE A 37 -8.39 -2.31 7.81
CA PHE A 37 -8.96 -3.60 8.18
C PHE A 37 -10.32 -3.36 8.86
N VAL A 38 -11.19 -4.37 8.79
CA VAL A 38 -12.54 -4.30 9.36
C VAL A 38 -12.60 -4.70 10.85
N ASP A 39 -11.52 -5.32 11.36
CA ASP A 39 -11.40 -5.83 12.72
C ASP A 39 -9.93 -5.95 13.14
N ASN A 40 -9.70 -6.39 14.39
CA ASN A 40 -8.37 -6.50 15.01
C ASN A 40 -7.68 -7.86 14.83
N ARG A 41 -8.12 -8.72 13.89
CA ARG A 41 -7.44 -10.01 13.64
C ARG A 41 -5.96 -9.87 13.27
N TRP A 42 -5.57 -8.70 12.75
CA TRP A 42 -4.21 -8.40 12.31
C TRP A 42 -3.55 -7.29 13.13
N ILE A 43 -4.01 -7.06 14.37
CA ILE A 43 -3.51 -5.97 15.23
C ILE A 43 -2.00 -6.05 15.47
N GLU A 44 -1.43 -7.26 15.45
CA GLU A 44 0.01 -7.46 15.55
C GLU A 44 0.81 -6.86 14.38
N TYR A 45 0.20 -6.65 13.22
CA TYR A 45 0.84 -6.01 12.06
C TYR A 45 0.43 -4.55 11.89
N THR A 46 -0.84 -4.22 12.19
CA THR A 46 -1.33 -2.84 12.06
C THR A 46 -0.83 -1.96 13.20
N LYS A 47 -0.62 -2.53 14.39
CA LYS A 47 -0.29 -1.81 15.63
C LYS A 47 -1.29 -0.70 15.99
N THR A 48 -2.51 -0.80 15.45
CA THR A 48 -3.61 0.14 15.67
C THR A 48 -4.92 -0.63 15.86
N ASP A 49 -5.79 -0.14 16.76
CA ASP A 49 -7.16 -0.62 16.92
C ASP A 49 -8.01 -0.23 15.70
N MET A 50 -8.25 -1.21 14.83
CA MET A 50 -8.97 -1.05 13.58
C MET A 50 -10.47 -0.88 13.77
N THR A 51 -11.01 -1.16 14.96
CA THR A 51 -12.42 -0.85 15.27
C THR A 51 -12.66 0.67 15.25
N ARG A 52 -11.65 1.47 15.61
CA ARG A 52 -11.68 2.93 15.52
C ARG A 52 -11.68 3.42 14.07
N TYR A 53 -10.92 2.77 13.19
CA TYR A 53 -10.96 3.07 11.76
C TYR A 53 -12.37 2.89 11.19
N VAL A 54 -13.02 1.78 11.54
CA VAL A 54 -14.42 1.50 11.14
C VAL A 54 -15.40 2.50 11.76
N ALA A 55 -15.20 2.88 13.03
CA ALA A 55 -16.01 3.93 13.67
C ALA A 55 -15.87 5.28 12.96
N GLY A 56 -14.63 5.67 12.59
CA GLY A 56 -14.37 6.88 11.82
C GLY A 56 -15.01 6.86 10.44
N LEU A 57 -15.00 5.71 9.76
CA LEU A 57 -15.69 5.54 8.48
C LEU A 57 -17.20 5.75 8.63
N ARG A 58 -17.81 5.20 9.69
CA ARG A 58 -19.24 5.39 9.99
C ARG A 58 -19.59 6.84 10.32
N ASP A 59 -18.76 7.51 11.12
CA ASP A 59 -18.92 8.94 11.43
C ASP A 59 -18.83 9.80 10.16
N TRP A 60 -17.87 9.51 9.29
CA TRP A 60 -17.73 10.19 8.02
C TRP A 60 -18.92 9.98 7.08
N VAL A 61 -19.44 8.75 6.97
CA VAL A 61 -20.66 8.49 6.21
C VAL A 61 -21.86 9.29 6.74
N ALA A 62 -21.97 9.45 8.07
CA ALA A 62 -23.09 10.16 8.68
C ALA A 62 -22.98 11.69 8.58
N ARG A 63 -21.76 12.25 8.60
CA ARG A 63 -21.52 13.71 8.77
C ARG A 63 -20.79 14.36 7.60
N GLY A 64 -20.32 13.58 6.63
CA GLY A 64 -19.56 14.07 5.50
C GLY A 64 -18.37 14.92 5.93
N ALA A 65 -18.25 16.12 5.39
CA ALA A 65 -17.15 17.04 5.67
C ALA A 65 -17.08 17.52 7.13
N GLU A 66 -18.14 17.35 7.93
CA GLU A 66 -18.17 17.72 9.35
C GLU A 66 -17.61 16.63 10.28
N SER A 67 -17.28 15.44 9.75
CA SER A 67 -16.67 14.38 10.55
C SER A 67 -15.28 14.76 11.04
N ALA A 68 -15.01 14.51 12.33
CA ALA A 68 -13.69 14.72 12.92
C ALA A 68 -12.60 13.83 12.29
N PHE A 69 -13.00 12.75 11.61
CA PHE A 69 -12.09 11.80 10.98
C PHE A 69 -11.73 12.21 9.54
N ALA A 70 -12.53 13.06 8.89
CA ALA A 70 -12.21 13.60 7.57
C ALA A 70 -11.15 14.69 7.69
N LEU A 71 -10.06 14.57 6.94
CA LEU A 71 -8.96 15.52 7.04
C LEU A 71 -9.22 16.75 6.16
N GLY A 72 -8.85 17.93 6.68
CA GLY A 72 -8.85 19.17 5.90
C GLY A 72 -7.83 19.13 4.77
N LYS A 73 -8.04 19.96 3.73
CA LYS A 73 -7.19 19.96 2.51
C LYS A 73 -5.69 20.12 2.78
N GLY A 74 -5.31 20.97 3.73
CA GLY A 74 -3.90 21.20 4.09
C GLY A 74 -3.25 19.96 4.72
N GLU A 75 -4.01 19.26 5.55
CA GLU A 75 -3.60 18.02 6.20
C GLU A 75 -3.43 16.89 5.18
N VAL A 76 -4.43 16.71 4.30
CA VAL A 76 -4.36 15.76 3.18
C VAL A 76 -3.11 16.03 2.34
N ARG A 77 -2.85 17.28 1.96
CA ARG A 77 -1.67 17.64 1.17
C ARG A 77 -0.36 17.33 1.89
N ARG A 78 -0.28 17.50 3.21
CA ARG A 78 0.91 17.17 3.98
C ARG A 78 1.16 15.66 4.04
N ARG A 79 0.10 14.86 4.14
CA ARG A 79 0.20 13.39 4.20
C ARG A 79 0.39 12.72 2.84
N LEU A 80 -0.10 13.34 1.77
CA LEU A 80 0.08 12.82 0.41
C LEU A 80 1.56 12.84 0.01
N SER A 81 2.11 11.65 -0.21
CA SER A 81 3.40 11.50 -0.89
C SER A 81 3.16 11.39 -2.40
N LEU A 82 3.74 12.32 -3.17
CA LEU A 82 3.59 12.31 -4.64
C LEU A 82 4.51 11.27 -5.29
N PRO A 83 4.06 10.59 -6.36
CA PRO A 83 4.92 9.71 -7.14
C PRO A 83 6.15 10.44 -7.69
N THR A 84 7.29 9.76 -7.66
CA THR A 84 8.56 10.23 -8.23
C THR A 84 8.81 9.61 -9.60
N ALA A 85 9.80 10.12 -10.34
CA ALA A 85 10.26 9.47 -11.57
C ALA A 85 10.75 8.02 -11.34
N ALA A 86 11.36 7.75 -10.18
CA ALA A 86 11.77 6.40 -9.79
C ALA A 86 10.55 5.49 -9.59
N HIS A 87 9.46 5.98 -9.02
CA HIS A 87 8.21 5.22 -8.89
C HIS A 87 7.59 4.88 -10.25
N ALA A 88 7.60 5.82 -11.19
CA ALA A 88 7.13 5.57 -12.56
C ALA A 88 8.00 4.52 -13.27
N LEU A 89 9.32 4.61 -13.13
CA LEU A 89 10.24 3.62 -13.68
C LEU A 89 10.08 2.24 -13.02
N ALA A 90 9.80 2.19 -11.71
CA ALA A 90 9.49 0.94 -11.01
C ALA A 90 8.24 0.28 -11.58
N ALA A 91 7.17 1.07 -11.81
CA ALA A 91 5.94 0.57 -12.42
C ALA A 91 6.16 0.04 -13.85
N ALA A 92 6.95 0.75 -14.67
CA ALA A 92 7.28 0.31 -16.01
C ALA A 92 8.06 -1.02 -16.01
N ASN A 93 9.06 -1.15 -15.14
CA ASN A 93 9.79 -2.40 -14.98
C ASN A 93 8.85 -3.53 -14.53
N PHE A 94 8.02 -3.27 -13.53
CA PHE A 94 7.12 -4.28 -13.02
C PHE A 94 6.14 -4.79 -14.09
N ARG A 95 5.56 -3.87 -14.88
CA ARG A 95 4.67 -4.23 -16.01
C ARG A 95 5.37 -5.04 -17.09
N LEU A 96 6.63 -4.71 -17.41
CA LEU A 96 7.41 -5.51 -18.36
C LEU A 96 7.65 -6.94 -17.84
N GLY A 97 7.96 -7.09 -16.55
CA GLY A 97 8.04 -8.40 -15.91
C GLY A 97 6.70 -9.16 -15.96
N GLN A 98 5.59 -8.49 -15.68
CA GLN A 98 4.26 -9.10 -15.79
C GLN A 98 3.95 -9.55 -17.22
N TYR A 99 4.28 -8.72 -18.22
CA TYR A 99 4.12 -9.06 -19.63
C TYR A 99 4.92 -10.31 -20.01
N LEU A 100 6.22 -10.35 -19.69
CA LEU A 100 7.06 -11.52 -19.97
C LEU A 100 6.55 -12.78 -19.29
N HIS A 101 6.18 -12.68 -18.00
CA HIS A 101 5.58 -13.79 -17.27
C HIS A 101 4.30 -14.30 -17.94
N ALA A 102 3.41 -13.39 -18.37
CA ALA A 102 2.17 -13.74 -19.06
C ALA A 102 2.41 -14.41 -20.43
N GLN A 103 3.51 -14.09 -21.11
CA GLN A 103 3.94 -14.74 -22.35
C GLN A 103 4.67 -16.08 -22.11
N GLY A 104 4.82 -16.54 -20.86
CA GLY A 104 5.51 -17.78 -20.51
C GLY A 104 7.02 -17.63 -20.28
N HIS A 105 7.59 -16.44 -20.50
CA HIS A 105 8.99 -16.10 -20.26
C HIS A 105 9.25 -15.79 -18.78
N ARG A 106 8.99 -16.79 -17.91
CA ARG A 106 8.97 -16.60 -16.45
C ARG A 106 10.32 -16.18 -15.87
N GLU A 107 11.42 -16.75 -16.36
CA GLU A 107 12.75 -16.42 -15.84
C GLU A 107 13.23 -15.05 -16.34
N ASP A 108 12.90 -14.68 -17.57
CA ASP A 108 13.21 -13.37 -18.15
C ASP A 108 12.45 -12.23 -17.44
N ALA A 109 11.34 -12.51 -16.77
CA ALA A 109 10.59 -11.54 -15.98
C ALA A 109 11.32 -11.11 -14.68
N ILE A 110 12.17 -11.98 -14.14
CA ILE A 110 12.75 -11.82 -12.79
C ILE A 110 13.64 -10.58 -12.67
N PRO A 111 14.56 -10.28 -13.61
CA PRO A 111 15.36 -9.06 -13.56
C PRO A 111 14.51 -7.78 -13.47
N TYR A 112 13.36 -7.75 -14.16
CA TYR A 112 12.47 -6.60 -14.14
C TYR A 112 11.70 -6.47 -12.82
N PHE A 113 11.24 -7.59 -12.24
CA PHE A 113 10.68 -7.58 -10.88
C PHE A 113 11.69 -7.11 -9.83
N LYS A 114 12.93 -7.59 -9.90
CA LYS A 114 14.03 -7.13 -9.02
C LYS A 114 14.31 -5.64 -9.20
N ARG A 115 14.34 -5.15 -10.45
CA ARG A 115 14.56 -3.73 -10.72
C ARG A 115 13.44 -2.86 -10.17
N ALA A 116 12.18 -3.29 -10.28
CA ALA A 116 11.05 -2.58 -9.68
C ALA A 116 11.17 -2.50 -8.15
N GLN A 117 11.54 -3.60 -7.49
CA GLN A 117 11.77 -3.62 -6.03
C GLN A 117 12.95 -2.72 -5.63
N ALA A 118 14.04 -2.70 -6.40
CA ALA A 118 15.18 -1.82 -6.13
C ALA A 118 14.84 -0.33 -6.29
N LEU A 119 13.94 0.01 -7.22
CA LEU A 119 13.50 1.39 -7.47
C LEU A 119 12.44 1.88 -6.48
N ARG A 120 11.69 0.96 -5.85
CA ARG A 120 10.65 1.27 -4.86
C ARG A 120 10.67 0.23 -3.71
N PRO A 121 11.74 0.20 -2.90
CA PRO A 121 11.97 -0.83 -1.88
C PRO A 121 10.89 -0.88 -0.79
N GLU A 122 10.17 0.22 -0.59
CA GLU A 122 9.04 0.33 0.33
C GLU A 122 7.77 -0.40 -0.16
N SER A 123 7.71 -0.80 -1.44
CA SER A 123 6.51 -1.42 -2.02
C SER A 123 6.42 -2.93 -1.76
N TRP A 124 5.72 -3.27 -0.68
CA TRP A 124 5.24 -4.63 -0.41
C TRP A 124 4.35 -5.20 -1.51
N CYS A 125 3.60 -4.36 -2.24
CA CYS A 125 2.83 -4.77 -3.40
C CYS A 125 3.72 -5.44 -4.47
N TYR A 126 4.85 -4.83 -4.82
CA TYR A 126 5.79 -5.41 -5.79
C TYR A 126 6.49 -6.65 -5.24
N LYS A 127 6.94 -6.61 -3.97
CA LYS A 127 7.57 -7.77 -3.33
C LYS A 127 6.65 -8.99 -3.38
N ARG A 128 5.45 -8.86 -2.82
CA ARG A 128 4.50 -9.97 -2.68
C ARG A 128 4.02 -10.52 -4.02
N GLN A 129 3.74 -9.66 -5.01
CA GLN A 129 3.30 -10.17 -6.30
C GLN A 129 4.46 -10.79 -7.09
N ALA A 130 5.68 -10.24 -7.01
CA ALA A 130 6.84 -10.88 -7.62
C ALA A 130 7.06 -12.29 -7.05
N TRP A 131 6.92 -12.46 -5.74
CA TRP A 131 6.99 -13.78 -5.09
C TRP A 131 5.87 -14.72 -5.55
N ALA A 132 4.64 -14.22 -5.67
CA ALA A 132 3.50 -15.02 -6.13
C ALA A 132 3.60 -15.45 -7.60
N LEU A 133 4.22 -14.61 -8.45
CA LEU A 133 4.46 -14.91 -9.87
C LEU A 133 5.75 -15.70 -10.12
N SER A 134 6.55 -15.92 -9.09
CA SER A 134 7.81 -16.66 -9.19
C SER A 134 8.05 -17.47 -7.91
N ASP A 135 9.22 -17.34 -7.32
CA ASP A 135 9.62 -18.03 -6.09
C ASP A 135 10.51 -17.10 -5.26
N ALA A 136 10.04 -16.75 -4.06
CA ALA A 136 10.71 -15.83 -3.16
C ALA A 136 12.09 -16.35 -2.73
N GLU A 137 12.19 -17.63 -2.39
CA GLU A 137 13.40 -18.21 -1.83
C GLU A 137 14.42 -18.47 -2.93
N LYS A 138 14.01 -19.08 -4.04
CA LYS A 138 14.87 -19.39 -5.19
C LYS A 138 15.48 -18.13 -5.81
N TYR A 139 14.66 -17.10 -6.04
CA TYR A 139 15.09 -15.95 -6.85
C TYR A 139 15.48 -14.71 -6.04
N TYR A 140 15.02 -14.59 -4.79
CA TYR A 140 15.26 -13.41 -3.94
C TYR A 140 15.93 -13.77 -2.60
N GLY A 141 16.10 -15.06 -2.28
CA GLY A 141 16.72 -15.51 -1.03
C GLY A 141 15.92 -15.15 0.24
N THR A 142 14.67 -14.72 0.06
CA THR A 142 13.86 -14.10 1.12
C THR A 142 12.49 -14.77 1.21
N ASN A 143 11.73 -14.41 2.23
CA ASN A 143 10.31 -14.71 2.36
C ASN A 143 9.65 -13.62 3.21
N PHE A 144 8.33 -13.70 3.41
CA PHE A 144 7.59 -12.70 4.17
C PHE A 144 8.18 -12.46 5.57
N LYS A 145 8.50 -13.53 6.30
CA LYS A 145 9.06 -13.45 7.66
C LYS A 145 10.40 -12.70 7.65
N LYS A 146 11.32 -13.10 6.77
CA LYS A 146 12.64 -12.45 6.63
C LYS A 146 12.52 -10.97 6.31
N GLU A 147 11.65 -10.58 5.39
CA GLU A 147 11.46 -9.16 5.04
C GLU A 147 10.83 -8.35 6.18
N VAL A 148 9.90 -8.93 6.95
CA VAL A 148 9.31 -8.27 8.12
C VAL A 148 10.36 -8.09 9.22
N GLU A 149 11.18 -9.12 9.49
CA GLU A 149 12.31 -9.03 10.43
C GLU A 149 13.33 -7.96 9.99
N ALA A 150 13.59 -7.85 8.68
CA ALA A 150 14.49 -6.85 8.10
C ALA A 150 14.00 -5.40 8.24
N LEU A 151 12.74 -5.16 8.63
CA LEU A 151 12.26 -3.81 8.94
C LEU A 151 12.94 -3.21 10.18
N ALA A 152 13.60 -4.01 11.01
CA ALA A 152 14.42 -3.57 12.14
C ALA A 152 13.70 -2.56 13.06
N GLY A 153 12.44 -2.86 13.41
CA GLY A 153 11.60 -2.03 14.28
C GLY A 153 10.78 -0.96 13.55
N LYS A 154 10.98 -0.74 12.24
CA LYS A 154 10.02 0.04 11.44
C LYS A 154 8.71 -0.74 11.31
N PRO A 155 7.55 -0.08 11.40
CA PRO A 155 6.28 -0.78 11.36
C PRO A 155 5.97 -1.25 9.94
N TYR A 156 5.32 -2.41 9.82
CA TYR A 156 4.93 -3.00 8.52
C TYR A 156 3.87 -2.18 7.80
N TYR A 157 2.97 -1.55 8.57
CA TYR A 157 2.08 -0.48 8.13
C TYR A 157 2.47 0.82 8.81
N ALA A 158 2.33 1.96 8.12
CA ALA A 158 2.40 3.24 8.80
C ALA A 158 1.28 3.31 9.86
N PRO A 159 1.56 3.78 11.10
CA PRO A 159 0.54 3.98 12.10
C PRO A 159 -0.56 4.91 11.58
N LEU A 160 -1.80 4.62 11.95
CA LEU A 160 -2.88 5.56 11.69
C LEU A 160 -2.76 6.76 12.64
N ASP A 161 -3.23 7.89 12.15
CA ASP A 161 -3.45 9.08 12.98
C ASP A 161 -4.95 9.35 12.95
N LEU A 162 -5.61 8.80 13.98
CA LEU A 162 -7.04 8.91 14.23
C LEU A 162 -7.28 9.89 15.41
N PRO A 163 -8.30 10.76 15.34
CA PRO A 163 -8.66 11.65 16.44
C PRO A 163 -8.81 10.91 17.77
N GLY A 164 -8.16 11.42 18.82
CA GLY A 164 -8.21 10.86 20.17
C GLY A 164 -7.26 9.66 20.40
N GLU A 165 -6.25 9.45 19.56
CA GLU A 165 -5.07 8.66 19.93
C GLU A 165 -4.06 9.61 20.61
N THR A 166 -3.81 9.40 21.91
CA THR A 166 -2.64 9.99 22.56
C THR A 166 -1.42 9.16 22.16
N THR A 167 -0.45 9.81 21.53
CA THR A 167 0.83 9.22 21.11
C THR A 167 1.63 8.68 22.30
#